data_AF-A0A0W1AAU0-F1
#
_entry.id   AF-A0A0W1AAU0-F1
#
_cell.length_a   1.000
_cell.length_b   1.000
_cell.length_c   1.000
_cell.angle_alpha   90.00
_cell.angle_beta   90.00
_cell.angle_gamma   90.00
#
_symmetry.space_group_name_H-M   'P 1'
#
loop_
_entity.id
_entity.type
_entity.pdbx_description
1 polymer ?
#
loop_
_entity_poly.entity_id
_entity_poly.type
_entity_poly.pdbx_seq_one_letter_code
_entity_poly.pdbx_strand_id
1 'polypeptide(L)'
;MKDITIENRNDSLNLVSENLITAIRNVNATAFASALEEIAKIERLKSLNEALAMIEKQHRLSLFCNNDRYLETISRLFFEQNELLVVFFISLPNEIVFKALQTKDHTEETLLQKIVKQGDQELFLKIFDRLPIEQRALALKEVSDIFPPDWYIPLLQNASLPVSIEILDHLELKDQKIEHIKALLPHYKSIVINLIWYKAYTDQDPKFFKQALEIINENERWEMALSSHNFLNYLGKGSTHLLKAFIESFTIEMRVKVVNHMLINGLANSGPCEYSAVALFKGIPEDQRFDLMTVKNKHGDCYLHSAMSSGLSPSTETIQTTLGLLPKKRRWEALLVEDSSGKTVLQWLSKEPDYLKTGASMEKRYYKEKKREGLINVALEMLPPDQALLAKQFLYLNPHGFFNTGAKENSITTFKTTPRNLFN
;
A
#
# COMPACT_ATOMS: atom_id res chain seq x y z
N MET A 1 -46.87 39.47 -34.55
CA MET A 1 -45.50 39.75 -34.07
C MET A 1 -44.73 38.44 -33.84
N LYS A 2 -44.81 37.55 -34.83
CA LYS A 2 -43.88 36.44 -35.09
C LYS A 2 -43.02 36.92 -36.27
N ASP A 3 -41.81 36.38 -36.37
CA ASP A 3 -40.76 36.69 -37.37
C ASP A 3 -39.78 37.81 -36.99
N ILE A 4 -39.05 37.59 -35.89
CA ILE A 4 -37.63 37.97 -35.86
C ILE A 4 -36.91 36.88 -36.65
N THR A 5 -36.56 37.21 -37.89
CA THR A 5 -35.95 36.33 -38.89
C THR A 5 -34.64 35.71 -38.38
N ILE A 6 -34.38 34.48 -38.82
CA ILE A 6 -33.17 33.69 -38.49
C ILE A 6 -31.87 34.45 -38.84
N GLU A 7 -31.89 35.33 -39.86
CA GLU A 7 -30.77 36.21 -40.23
C GLU A 7 -30.41 37.21 -39.14
N ASN A 8 -31.39 37.93 -38.56
CA ASN A 8 -31.13 38.88 -37.47
C ASN A 8 -30.51 38.23 -36.23
N ARG A 9 -30.83 36.95 -35.99
CA ARG A 9 -30.24 36.16 -34.90
C ARG A 9 -28.79 35.77 -35.20
N ASN A 10 -28.46 35.40 -36.43
CA ASN A 10 -27.09 35.10 -36.85
C ASN A 10 -26.19 36.35 -36.88
N ASP A 11 -26.73 37.52 -37.25
CA ASP A 11 -25.98 38.78 -37.22
C ASP A 11 -25.69 39.24 -35.78
N SER A 12 -26.66 39.07 -34.89
CA SER A 12 -26.46 39.31 -33.45
C SER A 12 -25.39 38.37 -32.86
N LEU A 13 -25.34 37.11 -33.32
CA LEU A 13 -24.33 36.13 -32.95
C LEU A 13 -22.93 36.50 -33.44
N ASN A 14 -22.80 36.90 -34.71
CA ASN A 14 -21.53 37.36 -35.27
C ASN A 14 -21.02 38.58 -34.49
N LEU A 15 -21.91 39.52 -34.18
CA LEU A 15 -21.59 40.71 -33.38
C LEU A 15 -21.16 40.36 -31.95
N VAL A 16 -21.85 39.44 -31.28
CA VAL A 16 -21.48 38.97 -29.93
C VAL A 16 -20.13 38.24 -29.96
N SER A 17 -19.86 37.43 -30.98
CA SER A 17 -18.58 36.72 -31.15
C SER A 17 -17.42 37.70 -31.41
N GLU A 18 -17.62 38.71 -32.25
CA GLU A 18 -16.66 39.80 -32.53
C GLU A 18 -16.39 40.64 -31.28
N ASN A 19 -17.44 40.96 -30.51
CA ASN A 19 -17.32 41.68 -29.25
C ASN A 19 -16.58 40.86 -28.19
N LEU A 20 -16.81 39.55 -28.12
CA LEU A 20 -16.06 38.64 -27.24
C LEU A 20 -14.58 38.63 -27.65
N ILE A 21 -14.29 38.43 -28.94
CA ILE A 21 -12.91 38.44 -29.48
C ILE A 21 -12.20 39.76 -29.17
N THR A 22 -12.91 40.88 -29.30
CA THR A 22 -12.37 42.23 -29.03
C THR A 22 -12.17 42.47 -27.54
N ALA A 23 -13.12 42.06 -26.68
CA ALA A 23 -13.00 42.13 -25.23
C ALA A 23 -11.81 41.30 -24.71
N ILE A 24 -11.58 40.13 -25.33
CA ILE A 24 -10.47 39.22 -25.03
C ILE A 24 -9.14 39.82 -25.48
N ARG A 25 -9.05 40.35 -26.71
CA ARG A 25 -7.83 41.03 -27.23
C ARG A 25 -7.41 42.21 -26.35
N ASN A 26 -8.38 42.91 -25.78
CA ASN A 26 -8.14 44.09 -24.95
C ASN A 26 -8.11 43.80 -23.44
N VAL A 27 -8.21 42.53 -23.02
CA VAL A 27 -8.24 42.10 -21.61
C VAL A 27 -9.30 42.86 -20.77
N ASN A 28 -10.46 43.18 -21.36
CA ASN A 28 -11.47 44.01 -20.71
C ASN A 28 -12.51 43.18 -19.94
N ALA A 29 -12.30 43.12 -18.62
CA ALA A 29 -13.15 42.53 -17.56
C ALA A 29 -14.66 42.55 -17.84
N THR A 30 -15.12 43.76 -18.08
CA THR A 30 -16.53 44.09 -18.18
C THR A 30 -17.11 43.72 -19.54
N ALA A 31 -16.32 43.86 -20.60
CA ALA A 31 -16.77 43.56 -21.95
C ALA A 31 -16.90 42.05 -22.19
N PHE A 32 -16.00 41.23 -21.64
CA PHE A 32 -16.11 39.77 -21.75
C PHE A 32 -17.21 39.20 -20.86
N ALA A 33 -17.42 39.75 -19.66
CA ALA A 33 -18.56 39.39 -18.81
C ALA A 33 -19.90 39.66 -19.52
N SER A 34 -20.05 40.85 -20.11
CA SER A 34 -21.25 41.24 -20.86
C SER A 34 -21.48 40.37 -22.10
N ALA A 35 -20.41 40.04 -22.84
CA ALA A 35 -20.49 39.16 -24.00
C ALA A 35 -20.81 37.70 -23.61
N LEU A 36 -20.32 37.20 -22.48
CA LEU A 36 -20.72 35.88 -21.97
C LEU A 36 -22.19 35.85 -21.52
N GLU A 37 -22.68 36.90 -20.86
CA GLU A 37 -24.11 37.03 -20.52
C GLU A 37 -25.00 37.02 -21.77
N GLU A 38 -24.60 37.72 -22.83
CA GLU A 38 -25.31 37.70 -24.11
C GLU A 38 -25.31 36.30 -24.76
N ILE A 39 -24.18 35.58 -24.72
CA ILE A 39 -24.12 34.19 -25.22
C ILE A 39 -25.03 33.26 -24.41
N ALA A 40 -25.07 33.42 -23.09
CA ALA A 40 -25.90 32.61 -22.21
C ALA A 40 -27.40 32.77 -22.53
N LYS A 41 -27.85 33.96 -22.91
CA LYS A 41 -29.22 34.22 -23.38
C LYS A 41 -29.56 33.53 -24.70
N ILE A 42 -28.56 33.13 -25.49
CA ILE A 42 -28.72 32.60 -26.86
C ILE A 42 -28.73 31.05 -26.87
N GLU A 43 -28.38 30.38 -25.76
CA GLU A 43 -28.43 28.91 -25.58
C GLU A 43 -27.78 28.10 -26.74
N ARG A 44 -26.58 28.49 -27.21
CA ARG A 44 -25.86 27.74 -28.27
C ARG A 44 -24.41 27.39 -27.91
N LEU A 45 -24.19 26.13 -27.54
CA LEU A 45 -22.89 25.51 -27.18
C LEU A 45 -21.81 25.59 -28.27
N LYS A 46 -22.20 25.54 -29.55
CA LYS A 46 -21.24 25.50 -30.67
C LYS A 46 -20.50 26.83 -30.86
N SER A 47 -21.21 27.94 -30.73
CA SER A 47 -20.63 29.29 -30.87
C SER A 47 -19.71 29.65 -29.71
N LEU A 48 -20.01 29.18 -28.49
CA LEU A 48 -19.11 29.33 -27.34
C LEU A 48 -17.81 28.52 -27.52
N ASN A 49 -17.90 27.29 -28.04
CA ASN A 49 -16.72 26.47 -28.36
C ASN A 49 -15.80 27.16 -29.37
N GLU A 50 -16.37 27.66 -30.48
CA GLU A 50 -15.62 28.36 -31.53
C GLU A 50 -14.96 29.63 -30.95
N ALA A 51 -15.69 30.40 -30.15
CA ALA A 51 -15.17 31.62 -29.54
C ALA A 51 -14.05 31.36 -28.51
N LEU A 52 -14.18 30.32 -27.67
CA LEU A 52 -13.14 29.92 -26.72
C LEU A 52 -11.92 29.31 -27.42
N ALA A 53 -12.13 28.55 -28.50
CA ALA A 53 -11.06 27.96 -29.30
C ALA A 53 -10.18 29.02 -29.99
N MET A 54 -10.75 30.17 -30.37
CA MET A 54 -10.05 31.31 -30.96
C MET A 54 -9.15 32.07 -29.97
N ILE A 55 -9.23 31.78 -28.66
CA ILE A 55 -8.36 32.39 -27.65
C ILE A 55 -7.03 31.62 -27.61
N GLU A 56 -5.92 32.30 -27.90
CA GLU A 56 -4.59 31.73 -27.71
C GLU A 56 -4.36 31.32 -26.25
N LYS A 57 -3.74 30.15 -26.04
CA LYS A 57 -3.52 29.53 -24.72
C LYS A 57 -2.87 30.48 -23.69
N GLN A 58 -1.99 31.39 -24.15
CA GLN A 58 -1.31 32.38 -23.33
C GLN A 58 -2.22 33.48 -22.76
N HIS A 59 -3.26 33.89 -23.50
CA HIS A 59 -4.24 34.89 -23.04
C HIS A 59 -5.29 34.28 -22.11
N ARG A 60 -5.56 32.97 -22.21
CA ARG A 60 -6.46 32.25 -21.27
C ARG A 60 -5.92 32.19 -19.84
N LEU A 61 -4.61 32.29 -19.63
CA LEU A 61 -4.04 32.34 -18.28
C LEU A 61 -4.17 33.75 -17.68
N SER A 62 -3.83 34.79 -18.44
CA SER A 62 -3.86 36.17 -17.96
C SER A 62 -5.28 36.69 -17.69
N LEU A 63 -6.27 36.28 -18.50
CA LEU A 63 -7.68 36.65 -18.33
C LEU A 63 -8.29 36.07 -17.04
N PHE A 64 -7.90 34.85 -16.66
CA PHE A 64 -8.57 34.10 -15.61
C PHE A 64 -7.81 34.07 -14.28
N CYS A 65 -6.48 34.25 -14.28
CA CYS A 65 -5.69 34.32 -13.05
C CYS A 65 -5.82 35.66 -12.31
N ASN A 66 -6.13 36.76 -13.01
CA ASN A 66 -5.92 38.12 -12.50
C ASN A 66 -7.21 38.91 -12.18
N ASN A 67 -8.39 38.30 -12.25
CA ASN A 67 -9.62 39.07 -12.15
C ASN A 67 -10.78 38.24 -11.56
N ASP A 68 -10.97 38.34 -10.24
CA ASP A 68 -11.99 37.58 -9.51
C ASP A 68 -13.42 37.86 -10.01
N ARG A 69 -13.67 39.03 -10.59
CA ARG A 69 -14.97 39.40 -11.18
C ARG A 69 -15.35 38.54 -12.40
N TYR A 70 -14.35 38.04 -13.14
CA TYR A 70 -14.59 37.08 -14.21
C TYR A 70 -14.94 35.71 -13.67
N LEU A 71 -14.19 35.22 -12.68
CA LEU A 71 -14.48 33.95 -12.02
C LEU A 71 -15.90 33.97 -11.44
N GLU A 72 -16.33 35.07 -10.85
CA GLU A 72 -17.70 35.26 -10.34
C GLU A 72 -18.76 35.20 -11.46
N THR A 73 -18.55 35.93 -12.57
CA THR A 73 -19.48 35.93 -13.71
C THR A 73 -19.59 34.54 -14.35
N ILE A 74 -18.44 33.90 -14.56
CA ILE A 74 -18.31 32.55 -15.09
C ILE A 74 -18.98 31.55 -14.15
N SER A 75 -18.76 31.66 -12.84
CA SER A 75 -19.39 30.82 -11.82
C SER A 75 -20.90 30.96 -11.86
N ARG A 76 -21.43 32.20 -11.92
CA ARG A 76 -22.87 32.43 -12.05
C ARG A 76 -23.46 31.77 -13.30
N LEU A 77 -22.79 31.90 -14.46
CA LEU A 77 -23.22 31.24 -15.69
C LEU A 77 -23.17 29.71 -15.60
N PHE A 78 -22.16 29.17 -14.91
CA PHE A 78 -22.08 27.74 -14.62
C PHE A 78 -23.22 27.24 -13.74
N PHE A 79 -23.65 28.04 -12.76
CA PHE A 79 -24.76 27.68 -11.89
C PHE A 79 -26.12 27.69 -12.61
N GLU A 80 -26.22 28.35 -13.76
CA GLU A 80 -27.45 28.47 -14.54
C GLU A 80 -27.56 27.45 -15.70
N GLN A 81 -26.44 26.97 -16.28
CA GLN A 81 -26.47 26.07 -17.46
C GLN A 81 -25.45 24.92 -17.42
N ASN A 82 -25.94 23.68 -17.26
CA ASN A 82 -25.15 22.45 -17.15
C ASN A 82 -24.38 22.03 -18.42
N GLU A 83 -24.88 22.31 -19.62
CA GLU A 83 -24.22 21.86 -20.86
C GLU A 83 -23.00 22.74 -21.20
N LEU A 84 -23.02 24.02 -20.79
CA LEU A 84 -21.91 24.96 -21.01
C LEU A 84 -20.69 24.64 -20.11
N LEU A 85 -20.92 23.96 -18.98
CA LEU A 85 -19.90 23.53 -18.03
C LEU A 85 -18.83 22.65 -18.68
N VAL A 86 -19.22 21.60 -19.41
CA VAL A 86 -18.27 20.64 -20.03
C VAL A 86 -17.30 21.36 -20.99
N VAL A 87 -17.88 22.15 -21.91
CA VAL A 87 -17.18 22.85 -22.99
C VAL A 87 -16.20 23.89 -22.43
N PHE A 88 -16.67 24.66 -21.48
CA PHE A 88 -15.88 25.73 -20.91
C PHE A 88 -14.78 25.17 -20.01
N PHE A 89 -15.09 24.17 -19.17
CA PHE A 89 -14.08 23.54 -18.33
C PHE A 89 -12.97 22.96 -19.17
N ILE A 90 -13.26 22.15 -20.20
CA ILE A 90 -12.27 21.58 -21.14
C ILE A 90 -11.35 22.66 -21.74
N SER A 91 -11.85 23.88 -21.91
CA SER A 91 -11.12 24.99 -22.52
C SER A 91 -10.19 25.75 -21.56
N LEU A 92 -10.36 25.57 -20.23
CA LEU A 92 -9.56 26.26 -19.20
C LEU A 92 -8.18 25.61 -18.97
N PRO A 93 -7.17 26.43 -18.58
CA PRO A 93 -5.90 25.93 -18.04
C PRO A 93 -6.10 25.16 -16.72
N ASN A 94 -5.37 24.06 -16.53
CA ASN A 94 -5.51 23.17 -15.38
C ASN A 94 -5.31 23.90 -14.04
N GLU A 95 -4.48 24.94 -14.01
CA GLU A 95 -4.15 25.74 -12.83
C GLU A 95 -5.36 26.51 -12.27
N ILE A 96 -6.35 26.78 -13.12
CA ILE A 96 -7.52 27.63 -12.80
C ILE A 96 -8.78 26.81 -12.59
N VAL A 97 -8.85 25.63 -13.22
CA VAL A 97 -9.98 24.70 -13.14
C VAL A 97 -10.39 24.46 -11.68
N PHE A 98 -9.44 24.17 -10.79
CA PHE A 98 -9.78 23.91 -9.39
C PHE A 98 -10.30 25.15 -8.65
N LYS A 99 -9.68 26.33 -8.83
CA LYS A 99 -10.19 27.57 -8.23
C LYS A 99 -11.61 27.89 -8.69
N ALA A 100 -11.92 27.61 -9.97
CA ALA A 100 -13.26 27.78 -10.52
C ALA A 100 -14.28 26.72 -10.04
N LEU A 101 -13.82 25.53 -9.62
CA LEU A 101 -14.72 24.52 -9.01
C LEU A 101 -15.07 24.87 -7.56
N GLN A 102 -14.17 25.57 -6.86
CA GLN A 102 -14.34 25.98 -5.46
C GLN A 102 -15.14 27.27 -5.28
N THR A 103 -15.48 27.97 -6.36
CA THR A 103 -16.34 29.14 -6.26
C THR A 103 -17.72 28.71 -5.78
N LYS A 104 -18.25 29.48 -4.84
CA LYS A 104 -19.55 29.23 -4.23
C LYS A 104 -20.62 30.08 -4.89
N ASP A 105 -21.83 29.55 -4.98
CA ASP A 105 -23.00 30.34 -5.32
C ASP A 105 -23.61 31.06 -4.11
N HIS A 106 -24.74 31.71 -4.34
CA HIS A 106 -25.55 32.38 -3.32
C HIS A 106 -26.13 31.43 -2.25
N THR A 107 -26.04 30.12 -2.46
CA THR A 107 -26.43 29.08 -1.48
C THR A 107 -25.24 28.50 -0.74
N GLU A 108 -24.04 29.09 -0.91
CA GLU A 108 -22.76 28.62 -0.36
C GLU A 108 -22.32 27.25 -0.89
N GLU A 109 -22.93 26.78 -1.98
CA GLU A 109 -22.59 25.50 -2.63
C GLU A 109 -21.54 25.72 -3.70
N THR A 110 -20.54 24.84 -3.72
CA THR A 110 -19.55 24.84 -4.79
C THR A 110 -20.11 24.20 -6.05
N LEU A 111 -19.48 24.51 -7.18
CA LEU A 111 -19.86 23.92 -8.45
C LEU A 111 -19.70 22.38 -8.44
N LEU A 112 -18.63 21.90 -7.79
CA LEU A 112 -18.37 20.47 -7.65
C LEU A 112 -19.49 19.77 -6.86
N GLN A 113 -19.96 20.42 -5.77
CA GLN A 113 -21.06 19.89 -4.97
C GLN A 113 -22.37 19.81 -5.76
N LYS A 114 -22.66 20.80 -6.60
CA LYS A 114 -23.85 20.80 -7.46
C LYS A 114 -23.83 19.69 -8.50
N ILE A 115 -22.70 19.49 -9.19
CA ILE A 115 -22.53 18.41 -10.17
C ILE A 115 -22.85 17.06 -9.53
N VAL A 116 -22.34 16.84 -8.31
CA VAL A 116 -22.59 15.62 -7.56
C VAL A 116 -24.07 15.49 -7.15
N LYS A 117 -24.70 16.55 -6.64
CA LYS A 117 -26.14 16.54 -6.28
C LYS A 117 -27.07 16.33 -7.47
N GLN A 118 -26.69 16.82 -8.64
CA GLN A 118 -27.45 16.64 -9.88
C GLN A 118 -27.32 15.22 -10.46
N GLY A 119 -26.33 14.45 -10.00
CA GLY A 119 -26.14 13.07 -10.45
C GLY A 119 -25.43 12.94 -11.81
N ASP A 120 -24.73 13.97 -12.28
CA ASP A 120 -23.99 13.92 -13.55
C ASP A 120 -22.59 13.32 -13.38
N GLN A 121 -22.53 11.98 -13.37
CA GLN A 121 -21.29 11.22 -13.19
C GLN A 121 -20.28 11.47 -14.31
N GLU A 122 -20.76 11.57 -15.56
CA GLU A 122 -19.88 11.73 -16.73
C GLU A 122 -19.18 13.10 -16.71
N LEU A 123 -19.92 14.16 -16.37
CA LEU A 123 -19.36 15.49 -16.20
C LEU A 123 -18.33 15.52 -15.07
N PHE A 124 -18.66 14.92 -13.91
CA PHE A 124 -17.73 14.84 -12.79
C PHE A 124 -16.41 14.19 -13.20
N LEU A 125 -16.45 13.02 -13.85
CA LEU A 125 -15.26 12.28 -14.28
C LEU A 125 -14.42 13.08 -15.28
N LYS A 126 -15.05 13.72 -16.27
CA LYS A 126 -14.34 14.57 -17.26
C LYS A 126 -13.61 15.73 -16.59
N ILE A 127 -14.23 16.37 -15.60
CA ILE A 127 -13.60 17.44 -14.83
C ILE A 127 -12.46 16.88 -13.97
N PHE A 128 -12.73 15.78 -13.27
CA PHE A 128 -11.79 15.13 -12.36
C PHE A 128 -10.51 14.69 -13.07
N ASP A 129 -10.62 14.15 -14.29
CA ASP A 129 -9.47 13.74 -15.09
C ASP A 129 -8.56 14.88 -15.53
N ARG A 130 -9.06 16.12 -15.53
CA ARG A 130 -8.25 17.30 -15.87
C ARG A 130 -7.56 17.92 -14.66
N LEU A 131 -7.98 17.58 -13.45
CA LEU A 131 -7.35 18.07 -12.24
C LEU A 131 -5.94 17.47 -12.08
N PRO A 132 -4.94 18.27 -11.71
CA PRO A 132 -3.68 17.79 -11.16
C PRO A 132 -3.91 16.80 -10.00
N ILE A 133 -3.03 15.82 -9.85
CA ILE A 133 -3.14 14.78 -8.82
C ILE A 133 -3.34 15.37 -7.41
N GLU A 134 -2.62 16.43 -7.07
CA GLU A 134 -2.71 17.13 -5.78
C GLU A 134 -4.08 17.79 -5.54
N GLN A 135 -4.79 18.18 -6.60
CA GLN A 135 -6.09 18.84 -6.54
C GLN A 135 -7.26 17.85 -6.60
N ARG A 136 -7.06 16.68 -7.22
CA ARG A 136 -8.05 15.58 -7.23
C ARG A 136 -8.42 15.15 -5.80
N ALA A 137 -7.42 15.12 -4.92
CA ALA A 137 -7.61 14.77 -3.53
C ALA A 137 -8.55 15.76 -2.80
N LEU A 138 -8.23 17.05 -2.92
CA LEU A 138 -9.02 18.14 -2.36
C LEU A 138 -10.45 18.17 -2.92
N ALA A 139 -10.60 17.92 -4.23
CA ALA A 139 -11.90 17.82 -4.90
C ALA A 139 -12.78 16.73 -4.28
N LEU A 140 -12.24 15.53 -4.06
CA LEU A 140 -12.99 14.44 -3.40
C LEU A 140 -13.40 14.84 -1.99
N LYS A 141 -12.47 15.39 -1.19
CA LYS A 141 -12.73 15.81 0.19
C LYS A 141 -13.90 16.79 0.30
N GLU A 142 -14.00 17.73 -0.63
CA GLU A 142 -15.03 18.77 -0.67
C GLU A 142 -16.45 18.22 -0.90
N VAL A 143 -16.57 17.19 -1.73
CA VAL A 143 -17.86 16.53 -2.01
C VAL A 143 -18.12 15.32 -1.14
N SER A 144 -17.35 15.17 -0.06
CA SER A 144 -17.34 13.93 0.71
C SER A 144 -18.70 13.50 1.18
N ASP A 145 -19.42 14.33 1.92
CA ASP A 145 -20.73 13.97 2.48
C ASP A 145 -21.75 13.50 1.42
N ILE A 146 -21.67 14.03 0.20
CA ILE A 146 -22.67 13.82 -0.86
C ILE A 146 -22.22 12.87 -1.97
N PHE A 147 -20.96 12.41 -1.98
CA PHE A 147 -20.44 11.61 -3.09
C PHE A 147 -21.10 10.22 -3.20
N PRO A 148 -21.67 9.85 -4.37
CA PRO A 148 -22.31 8.55 -4.57
C PRO A 148 -21.31 7.39 -4.57
N PRO A 149 -21.59 6.27 -3.88
CA PRO A 149 -20.68 5.12 -3.81
C PRO A 149 -20.35 4.46 -5.16
N ASP A 150 -21.30 4.47 -6.08
CA ASP A 150 -21.17 3.94 -7.43
C ASP A 150 -20.21 4.76 -8.30
N TRP A 151 -19.88 5.99 -7.89
CA TRP A 151 -18.96 6.86 -8.64
C TRP A 151 -17.48 6.59 -8.36
N TYR A 152 -17.13 5.87 -7.29
CA TYR A 152 -15.75 5.45 -7.07
C TYR A 152 -15.29 4.39 -8.09
N ILE A 153 -16.24 3.63 -8.67
CA ILE A 153 -15.96 2.57 -9.65
C ILE A 153 -15.18 3.12 -10.86
N PRO A 154 -15.72 4.09 -11.63
CA PRO A 154 -15.00 4.63 -12.77
C PRO A 154 -13.73 5.41 -12.38
N LEU A 155 -13.69 6.00 -11.18
CA LEU A 155 -12.49 6.69 -10.70
C LEU A 155 -11.32 5.72 -10.48
N LEU A 156 -11.58 4.54 -9.92
CA LEU A 156 -10.54 3.54 -9.64
C LEU A 156 -9.97 2.88 -10.90
N GLN A 157 -10.68 2.85 -12.02
CA GLN A 157 -10.21 2.21 -13.27
C GLN A 157 -8.90 2.79 -13.78
N ASN A 158 -8.73 4.11 -13.69
CA ASN A 158 -7.61 4.84 -14.26
C ASN A 158 -6.87 5.70 -13.22
N ALA A 159 -7.19 5.55 -11.93
CA ALA A 159 -6.55 6.30 -10.86
C ALA A 159 -5.07 5.91 -10.71
N SER A 160 -4.22 6.93 -10.58
CA SER A 160 -2.88 6.72 -10.04
C SER A 160 -2.96 6.30 -8.57
N LEU A 161 -1.86 5.74 -8.03
CA LEU A 161 -1.80 5.33 -6.63
C LEU A 161 -2.18 6.47 -5.65
N PRO A 162 -1.71 7.73 -5.80
CA PRO A 162 -2.14 8.83 -4.93
C PRO A 162 -3.64 9.11 -4.95
N VAL A 163 -4.27 9.08 -6.14
CA VAL A 163 -5.72 9.29 -6.27
C VAL A 163 -6.50 8.14 -5.63
N SER A 164 -6.00 6.93 -5.81
CA SER A 164 -6.56 5.72 -5.22
C SER A 164 -6.51 5.75 -3.68
N ILE A 165 -5.43 6.29 -3.11
CA ILE A 165 -5.27 6.50 -1.65
C ILE A 165 -6.29 7.53 -1.16
N GLU A 166 -6.45 8.66 -1.84
CA GLU A 166 -7.45 9.64 -1.39
C GLU A 166 -8.87 9.11 -1.49
N ILE A 167 -9.17 8.31 -2.52
CA ILE A 167 -10.46 7.62 -2.63
C ILE A 167 -10.71 6.75 -1.39
N LEU A 168 -9.70 6.04 -0.89
CA LEU A 168 -9.85 5.32 0.38
C LEU A 168 -10.05 6.24 1.58
N ASP A 169 -9.22 7.26 1.73
CA ASP A 169 -9.32 8.21 2.86
C ASP A 169 -10.71 8.85 2.90
N HIS A 170 -11.29 9.08 1.72
CA HIS A 170 -12.65 9.55 1.54
C HIS A 170 -13.70 8.51 1.96
N LEU A 171 -13.53 7.25 1.55
CA LEU A 171 -14.36 6.14 2.01
C LEU A 171 -14.30 5.95 3.53
N GLU A 172 -13.19 6.33 4.17
CA GLU A 172 -13.03 6.29 5.61
C GLU A 172 -13.83 7.35 6.37
N LEU A 173 -14.08 8.52 5.77
CA LEU A 173 -14.80 9.62 6.42
C LEU A 173 -16.31 9.35 6.59
N LYS A 174 -16.88 8.37 5.89
CA LYS A 174 -18.33 8.13 5.82
C LYS A 174 -18.93 7.14 6.82
N ASP A 175 -18.17 6.60 7.77
CA ASP A 175 -18.57 5.50 8.68
C ASP A 175 -19.02 4.18 8.00
N GLN A 176 -19.29 4.19 6.69
CA GLN A 176 -19.69 3.05 5.85
C GLN A 176 -18.48 2.42 5.13
N LYS A 177 -17.31 2.42 5.80
CA LYS A 177 -16.00 2.00 5.25
C LYS A 177 -16.07 0.64 4.52
N ILE A 178 -16.71 -0.32 5.17
CA ILE A 178 -16.77 -1.73 4.77
C ILE A 178 -17.80 -1.96 3.66
N GLU A 179 -18.93 -1.28 3.69
CA GLU A 179 -19.98 -1.45 2.66
C GLU A 179 -19.54 -0.90 1.30
N HIS A 180 -18.79 0.20 1.28
CA HIS A 180 -18.21 0.71 0.04
C HIS A 180 -17.11 -0.21 -0.52
N ILE A 181 -16.21 -0.70 0.35
CA ILE A 181 -15.20 -1.70 -0.07
C ILE A 181 -15.88 -2.94 -0.66
N LYS A 182 -16.96 -3.44 -0.03
CA LYS A 182 -17.77 -4.55 -0.55
C LYS A 182 -18.32 -4.29 -1.94
N ALA A 183 -18.83 -3.08 -2.19
CA ALA A 183 -19.37 -2.71 -3.51
C ALA A 183 -18.28 -2.63 -4.59
N LEU A 184 -17.06 -2.23 -4.23
CA LEU A 184 -15.96 -2.02 -5.17
C LEU A 184 -15.16 -3.30 -5.48
N LEU A 185 -15.08 -4.22 -4.51
CA LEU A 185 -14.23 -5.41 -4.60
C LEU A 185 -14.49 -6.27 -5.87
N PRO A 186 -15.74 -6.51 -6.32
CA PRO A 186 -16.01 -7.31 -7.53
C PRO A 186 -15.45 -6.70 -8.82
N HIS A 187 -15.29 -5.37 -8.86
CA HIS A 187 -14.92 -4.63 -10.07
C HIS A 187 -13.43 -4.28 -10.10
N TYR A 188 -12.82 -4.01 -8.93
CA TYR A 188 -11.44 -3.51 -8.82
C TYR A 188 -10.61 -4.26 -7.80
N LYS A 189 -10.80 -5.58 -7.74
CA LYS A 189 -10.16 -6.47 -6.76
C LYS A 189 -8.71 -6.14 -6.47
N SER A 190 -7.84 -6.10 -7.48
CA SER A 190 -6.39 -5.83 -7.31
C SER A 190 -6.12 -4.45 -6.69
N ILE A 191 -6.82 -3.41 -7.15
CA ILE A 191 -6.63 -2.03 -6.70
C ILE A 191 -7.12 -1.89 -5.25
N VAL A 192 -8.35 -2.33 -4.97
CA VAL A 192 -8.98 -2.27 -3.64
C VAL A 192 -8.15 -3.02 -2.60
N ILE A 193 -7.62 -4.20 -2.96
CA ILE A 193 -6.75 -5.00 -2.10
C ILE A 193 -5.44 -4.27 -1.76
N ASN A 194 -4.75 -3.72 -2.75
CA ASN A 194 -3.50 -2.99 -2.54
C ASN A 194 -3.72 -1.74 -1.68
N LEU A 195 -4.87 -1.10 -1.87
CA LEU A 195 -5.33 0.07 -1.15
C LEU A 195 -5.61 -0.23 0.32
N ILE A 196 -6.44 -1.24 0.63
CA ILE A 196 -6.73 -1.69 2.00
C ILE A 196 -5.43 -1.91 2.76
N TRP A 197 -4.47 -2.55 2.10
CA TRP A 197 -3.18 -2.82 2.70
C TRP A 197 -2.33 -1.58 2.91
N TYR A 198 -2.22 -0.71 1.90
CA TYR A 198 -1.46 0.53 1.99
C TYR A 198 -1.93 1.34 3.19
N LYS A 199 -3.25 1.48 3.32
CA LYS A 199 -3.89 2.22 4.40
C LYS A 199 -3.69 1.57 5.77
N ALA A 200 -3.90 0.26 5.88
CA ALA A 200 -3.62 -0.48 7.11
C ALA A 200 -2.17 -0.32 7.57
N TYR A 201 -1.22 -0.29 6.63
CA TYR A 201 0.19 -0.09 6.92
C TYR A 201 0.53 1.37 7.25
N THR A 202 0.00 2.37 6.54
CA THR A 202 0.27 3.78 6.89
C THR A 202 -0.27 4.13 8.26
N ASP A 203 -1.47 3.63 8.57
CA ASP A 203 -2.20 4.01 9.79
C ASP A 203 -1.88 3.09 10.96
N GLN A 204 -1.20 1.95 10.69
CA GLN A 204 -0.95 0.87 11.64
C GLN A 204 -2.23 0.45 12.36
N ASP A 205 -3.36 0.39 11.65
CA ASP A 205 -4.68 0.06 12.20
C ASP A 205 -5.07 -1.41 11.94
N PRO A 206 -4.80 -2.33 12.90
CA PRO A 206 -5.19 -3.74 12.77
C PRO A 206 -6.70 -3.96 12.85
N LYS A 207 -7.47 -3.01 13.41
CA LYS A 207 -8.93 -3.15 13.52
C LYS A 207 -9.57 -2.93 12.14
N PHE A 208 -9.21 -1.84 11.46
CA PHE A 208 -9.63 -1.61 10.08
C PHE A 208 -9.20 -2.78 9.19
N PHE A 209 -7.93 -3.18 9.28
CA PHE A 209 -7.41 -4.26 8.44
C PHE A 209 -8.17 -5.57 8.65
N LYS A 210 -8.48 -5.94 9.89
CA LYS A 210 -9.26 -7.14 10.19
C LYS A 210 -10.67 -7.07 9.58
N GLN A 211 -11.37 -5.95 9.75
CA GLN A 211 -12.70 -5.75 9.18
C GLN A 211 -12.67 -5.82 7.65
N ALA A 212 -11.65 -5.25 7.02
CA ALA A 212 -11.47 -5.30 5.58
C ALA A 212 -11.18 -6.72 5.08
N LEU A 213 -10.34 -7.47 5.81
CA LEU A 213 -10.06 -8.87 5.50
C LEU A 213 -11.30 -9.75 5.62
N GLU A 214 -12.24 -9.48 6.53
CA GLU A 214 -13.49 -10.24 6.68
C GLU A 214 -14.39 -10.16 5.43
N ILE A 215 -14.28 -9.09 4.63
CA ILE A 215 -14.99 -8.94 3.36
C ILE A 215 -14.37 -9.79 2.24
N ILE A 216 -13.04 -9.85 2.24
CA ILE A 216 -12.26 -10.51 1.19
C ILE A 216 -12.33 -12.01 1.44
N ASN A 217 -12.75 -12.81 0.45
CA ASN A 217 -12.87 -14.25 0.69
C ASN A 217 -11.47 -14.91 0.81
N GLU A 218 -11.42 -16.10 1.40
CA GLU A 218 -10.15 -16.74 1.77
C GLU A 218 -9.23 -17.00 0.57
N ASN A 219 -9.77 -17.36 -0.59
CA ASN A 219 -8.99 -17.58 -1.81
C ASN A 219 -8.35 -16.27 -2.29
N GLU A 220 -9.04 -15.14 -2.12
CA GLU A 220 -8.52 -13.84 -2.53
C GLU A 220 -7.44 -13.36 -1.57
N ARG A 221 -7.61 -13.58 -0.26
CA ARG A 221 -6.54 -13.35 0.71
C ARG A 221 -5.32 -14.24 0.43
N TRP A 222 -5.52 -15.44 -0.10
CA TRP A 222 -4.43 -16.29 -0.57
C TRP A 222 -3.74 -15.72 -1.81
N GLU A 223 -4.50 -15.30 -2.83
CA GLU A 223 -3.94 -14.60 -3.99
C GLU A 223 -3.18 -13.32 -3.58
N MET A 224 -3.63 -12.63 -2.54
CA MET A 224 -2.86 -11.54 -1.91
C MET A 224 -1.50 -12.06 -1.47
N ALA A 225 -1.45 -13.11 -0.65
CA ALA A 225 -0.19 -13.68 -0.17
C ALA A 225 0.76 -14.11 -1.32
N LEU A 226 0.22 -14.60 -2.45
CA LEU A 226 0.99 -15.02 -3.63
C LEU A 226 1.56 -13.85 -4.45
N SER A 227 0.71 -12.87 -4.76
CA SER A 227 0.98 -11.85 -5.77
C SER A 227 1.93 -10.75 -5.32
N SER A 228 2.23 -10.71 -4.02
CA SER A 228 2.83 -9.53 -3.42
C SER A 228 4.09 -9.87 -2.65
N HIS A 229 5.16 -10.09 -3.41
CA HIS A 229 6.54 -10.00 -2.89
C HIS A 229 6.72 -8.73 -2.04
N ASN A 230 6.07 -7.62 -2.42
CA ASN A 230 6.07 -6.38 -1.65
C ASN A 230 5.29 -6.50 -0.32
N PHE A 231 4.07 -7.04 -0.30
CA PHE A 231 3.20 -7.14 0.88
C PHE A 231 3.83 -7.89 2.05
N LEU A 232 4.42 -9.05 1.78
CA LEU A 232 5.12 -9.87 2.78
C LEU A 232 6.32 -9.13 3.37
N ASN A 233 6.99 -8.32 2.56
CA ASN A 233 8.15 -7.55 2.95
C ASN A 233 7.82 -6.41 3.93
N TYR A 234 6.65 -5.74 3.83
CA TYR A 234 6.29 -4.73 4.82
C TYR A 234 5.52 -5.27 6.03
N LEU A 235 4.80 -6.39 5.93
CA LEU A 235 4.18 -7.02 7.10
C LEU A 235 5.22 -7.44 8.17
N GLY A 236 6.42 -7.80 7.73
CA GLY A 236 7.52 -8.05 8.64
C GLY A 236 8.14 -6.78 9.25
N LYS A 237 8.07 -5.62 8.57
CA LYS A 237 8.78 -4.39 8.94
C LYS A 237 8.00 -3.62 10.01
N GLY A 238 8.12 -4.06 11.26
CA GLY A 238 7.55 -3.34 12.42
C GLY A 238 6.04 -3.45 12.60
N SER A 239 5.31 -4.06 11.64
CA SER A 239 3.85 -4.20 11.66
C SER A 239 3.39 -5.62 12.00
N THR A 240 4.01 -6.24 13.01
CA THR A 240 3.73 -7.64 13.39
C THR A 240 2.28 -7.86 13.86
N HIS A 241 1.60 -6.80 14.31
CA HIS A 241 0.17 -6.81 14.60
C HIS A 241 -0.70 -6.99 13.33
N LEU A 242 -0.32 -6.36 12.21
CA LEU A 242 -0.98 -6.54 10.92
C LEU A 242 -0.69 -7.93 10.36
N LEU A 243 0.55 -8.42 10.50
CA LEU A 243 0.91 -9.79 10.12
C LEU A 243 0.06 -10.80 10.88
N LYS A 244 -0.07 -10.62 12.19
CA LYS A 244 -0.93 -11.45 13.03
C LYS A 244 -2.38 -11.40 12.57
N ALA A 245 -2.95 -10.21 12.34
CA ALA A 245 -4.33 -10.06 11.87
C ALA A 245 -4.56 -10.77 10.52
N PHE A 246 -3.59 -10.67 9.60
CA PHE A 246 -3.64 -11.35 8.32
C PHE A 246 -3.65 -12.88 8.48
N ILE A 247 -2.71 -13.45 9.23
CA ILE A 247 -2.68 -14.90 9.49
C ILE A 247 -3.95 -15.34 10.20
N GLU A 248 -4.42 -14.60 11.20
CA GLU A 248 -5.61 -14.97 11.96
C GLU A 248 -6.91 -14.92 11.14
N SER A 249 -6.92 -14.19 10.02
CA SER A 249 -8.07 -14.15 9.09
C SER A 249 -8.28 -15.46 8.32
N PHE A 250 -7.30 -16.35 8.28
CA PHE A 250 -7.40 -17.65 7.62
C PHE A 250 -7.90 -18.73 8.58
N THR A 251 -8.58 -19.73 8.00
CA THR A 251 -8.84 -21.02 8.66
C THR A 251 -7.54 -21.68 9.10
N ILE A 252 -7.61 -22.56 10.11
CA ILE A 252 -6.41 -23.22 10.66
C ILE A 252 -5.62 -23.96 9.57
N GLU A 253 -6.31 -24.65 8.67
CA GLU A 253 -5.67 -25.36 7.55
C GLU A 253 -4.92 -24.40 6.62
N MET A 254 -5.55 -23.26 6.27
CA MET A 254 -4.98 -22.31 5.34
C MET A 254 -3.84 -21.49 5.95
N ARG A 255 -3.84 -21.26 7.28
CA ARG A 255 -2.73 -20.61 7.98
C ARG A 255 -1.40 -21.32 7.73
N VAL A 256 -1.39 -22.65 7.75
CA VAL A 256 -0.18 -23.45 7.50
C VAL A 256 0.34 -23.19 6.10
N LYS A 257 -0.54 -23.20 5.09
CA LYS A 257 -0.19 -22.96 3.69
C LYS A 257 0.36 -21.55 3.49
N VAL A 258 -0.29 -20.54 4.08
CA VAL A 258 0.13 -19.13 4.05
C VAL A 258 1.49 -18.95 4.71
N VAL A 259 1.66 -19.42 5.95
CA VAL A 259 2.94 -19.31 6.67
C VAL A 259 4.06 -20.04 5.93
N ASN A 260 3.80 -21.26 5.41
CA ASN A 260 4.78 -22.00 4.62
C ASN A 260 5.22 -21.20 3.38
N HIS A 261 4.26 -20.62 2.64
CA HIS A 261 4.57 -19.79 1.49
C HIS A 261 5.43 -18.57 1.87
N MET A 262 5.09 -17.89 2.97
CA MET A 262 5.83 -16.74 3.49
C MET A 262 7.27 -17.11 3.85
N LEU A 263 7.46 -18.26 4.50
CA LEU A 263 8.78 -18.73 4.92
C LEU A 263 9.65 -19.12 3.71
N ILE A 264 9.07 -19.78 2.70
CA ILE A 264 9.81 -20.23 1.51
C ILE A 264 10.25 -19.03 0.64
N ASN A 265 9.32 -18.11 0.37
CA ASN A 265 9.57 -16.97 -0.52
C ASN A 265 10.25 -15.79 0.20
N GLY A 266 10.28 -15.84 1.53
CA GLY A 266 11.02 -14.96 2.41
C GLY A 266 10.15 -13.87 3.05
N LEU A 267 10.41 -13.59 4.33
CA LEU A 267 10.14 -12.30 4.98
C LEU A 267 11.22 -11.30 4.52
N ALA A 268 11.30 -11.04 3.22
CA ALA A 268 12.46 -10.37 2.65
C ALA A 268 12.41 -8.88 3.03
N ASN A 269 13.25 -8.48 4.00
CA ASN A 269 13.70 -7.12 4.35
C ASN A 269 13.44 -6.67 5.79
N SER A 270 12.57 -7.34 6.55
CA SER A 270 12.37 -6.98 7.97
C SER A 270 13.25 -7.76 8.95
N GLY A 271 13.74 -8.92 8.51
CA GLY A 271 14.37 -9.90 9.40
C GLY A 271 13.34 -10.66 10.23
N PRO A 272 13.52 -11.97 10.42
CA PRO A 272 12.85 -12.72 11.49
C PRO A 272 13.20 -12.14 12.87
N CYS A 273 12.21 -11.98 13.75
CA CYS A 273 12.38 -11.51 15.13
C CYS A 273 11.39 -12.21 16.08
N GLU A 274 11.43 -11.90 17.37
CA GLU A 274 10.51 -12.46 18.36
C GLU A 274 9.03 -12.16 18.03
N TYR A 275 8.73 -10.93 17.59
CA TYR A 275 7.36 -10.52 17.30
C TYR A 275 6.80 -11.20 16.06
N SER A 276 7.61 -11.32 14.99
CA SER A 276 7.18 -12.03 13.78
C SER A 276 7.08 -13.54 14.03
N ALA A 277 7.92 -14.12 14.90
CA ALA A 277 7.79 -15.52 15.30
C ALA A 277 6.44 -15.77 16.00
N VAL A 278 6.05 -14.90 16.93
CA VAL A 278 4.74 -14.99 17.60
C VAL A 278 3.60 -14.84 16.59
N ALA A 279 3.67 -13.84 15.71
CA ALA A 279 2.62 -13.59 14.73
C ALA A 279 2.42 -14.78 13.76
N LEU A 280 3.50 -15.42 13.31
CA LEU A 280 3.45 -16.52 12.36
C LEU A 280 3.05 -17.84 13.00
N PHE A 281 3.62 -18.18 14.16
CA PHE A 281 3.57 -19.56 14.67
C PHE A 281 2.58 -19.75 15.83
N LYS A 282 2.23 -18.72 16.61
CA LYS A 282 1.36 -18.88 17.78
C LYS A 282 -0.04 -19.38 17.41
N GLY A 283 -0.55 -18.95 16.24
CA GLY A 283 -1.85 -19.35 15.69
C GLY A 283 -1.84 -20.68 14.92
N ILE A 284 -0.70 -21.37 14.85
CA ILE A 284 -0.52 -22.68 14.22
C ILE A 284 -0.60 -23.79 15.28
N PRO A 285 -1.22 -24.95 14.98
CA PRO A 285 -1.19 -26.13 15.83
C PRO A 285 0.24 -26.51 16.25
N GLU A 286 0.44 -26.83 17.52
CA GLU A 286 1.78 -27.00 18.11
C GLU A 286 2.60 -28.11 17.43
N ASP A 287 1.93 -29.17 16.98
CA ASP A 287 2.50 -30.31 16.27
C ASP A 287 3.02 -29.95 14.87
N GLN A 288 2.49 -28.90 14.24
CA GLN A 288 2.89 -28.45 12.90
C GLN A 288 3.95 -27.34 12.91
N ARG A 289 4.16 -26.68 14.05
CA ARG A 289 5.12 -25.55 14.15
C ARG A 289 6.54 -25.96 13.80
N PHE A 290 6.95 -27.17 14.16
CA PHE A 290 8.29 -27.66 13.84
C PHE A 290 8.52 -27.75 12.34
N ASP A 291 7.60 -28.39 11.61
CA ASP A 291 7.74 -28.58 10.16
C ASP A 291 7.79 -27.24 9.43
N LEU A 292 6.99 -26.26 9.87
CA LEU A 292 7.06 -24.91 9.33
C LEU A 292 8.36 -24.18 9.70
N MET A 293 8.78 -24.19 10.98
CA MET A 293 10.01 -23.49 11.41
C MET A 293 11.28 -24.02 10.75
N THR A 294 11.26 -25.29 10.33
CA THR A 294 12.37 -25.97 9.67
C THR A 294 12.31 -25.93 8.15
N VAL A 295 11.24 -25.37 7.56
CA VAL A 295 11.16 -25.19 6.11
C VAL A 295 12.30 -24.29 5.63
N LYS A 296 12.89 -24.65 4.50
CA LYS A 296 14.00 -23.91 3.90
C LYS A 296 13.47 -22.94 2.86
N ASN A 297 13.94 -21.69 2.95
CA ASN A 297 13.69 -20.68 1.94
C ASN A 297 14.55 -20.92 0.68
N LYS A 298 14.43 -20.04 -0.32
CA LYS A 298 15.22 -20.09 -1.56
C LYS A 298 16.75 -20.02 -1.39
N HIS A 299 17.23 -19.58 -0.22
CA HIS A 299 18.66 -19.57 0.13
C HIS A 299 19.10 -20.84 0.89
N GLY A 300 18.16 -21.75 1.18
CA GLY A 300 18.38 -22.93 1.99
C GLY A 300 18.30 -22.66 3.49
N ASP A 301 17.95 -21.44 3.90
CA ASP A 301 17.88 -21.03 5.29
C ASP A 301 16.50 -21.34 5.87
N CYS A 302 16.46 -21.79 7.13
CA CYS A 302 15.21 -21.88 7.89
C CYS A 302 14.92 -20.55 8.58
N TYR A 303 13.83 -20.46 9.35
CA TYR A 303 13.48 -19.24 10.06
C TYR A 303 14.59 -18.75 10.99
N LEU A 304 15.22 -19.65 11.77
CA LEU A 304 16.31 -19.31 12.68
C LEU A 304 17.59 -18.92 11.95
N HIS A 305 17.96 -19.60 10.85
CA HIS A 305 19.08 -19.17 10.01
C HIS A 305 18.89 -17.74 9.50
N SER A 306 17.69 -17.46 8.98
CA SER A 306 17.31 -16.14 8.48
C SER A 306 17.34 -15.07 9.59
N ALA A 307 16.97 -15.43 10.83
CA ALA A 307 17.05 -14.55 12.00
C ALA A 307 18.50 -14.14 12.30
N MET A 308 19.43 -15.08 12.14
CA MET A 308 20.87 -14.85 12.39
C MET A 308 21.58 -14.15 11.24
N SER A 309 21.08 -14.30 10.01
CA SER A 309 21.63 -13.66 8.81
C SER A 309 21.15 -12.22 8.59
N SER A 310 20.05 -11.80 9.24
CA SER A 310 19.54 -10.45 9.06
C SER A 310 20.61 -9.44 9.51
N GLY A 311 20.80 -8.34 8.77
CA GLY A 311 21.77 -7.29 9.14
C GLY A 311 21.46 -6.62 10.49
N LEU A 312 20.35 -6.99 11.13
CA LEU A 312 20.00 -6.67 12.51
C LEU A 312 20.67 -7.69 13.42
N SER A 313 21.38 -7.22 14.44
CA SER A 313 22.11 -8.11 15.34
C SER A 313 21.12 -9.02 16.09
N PRO A 314 21.19 -10.36 15.92
CA PRO A 314 20.20 -11.27 16.49
C PRO A 314 20.03 -11.09 17.99
N SER A 315 18.78 -11.13 18.46
CA SER A 315 18.43 -10.95 19.87
C SER A 315 18.27 -12.30 20.58
N THR A 316 18.61 -12.34 21.86
CA THR A 316 18.35 -13.50 22.72
C THR A 316 16.85 -13.80 22.79
N GLU A 317 16.03 -12.76 22.75
CA GLU A 317 14.57 -12.78 22.75
C GLU A 317 14.02 -13.52 21.52
N THR A 318 14.61 -13.31 20.34
CA THR A 318 14.22 -14.03 19.12
C THR A 318 14.46 -15.53 19.27
N ILE A 319 15.60 -15.94 19.83
CA ILE A 319 15.92 -17.36 20.06
C ILE A 319 14.96 -17.96 21.10
N GLN A 320 14.81 -17.30 22.26
CA GLN A 320 13.92 -17.75 23.33
C GLN A 320 12.49 -17.92 22.84
N THR A 321 11.98 -16.92 22.12
CA THR A 321 10.61 -16.92 21.63
C THR A 321 10.40 -18.01 20.59
N THR A 322 11.30 -18.10 19.61
CA THR A 322 11.18 -19.08 18.52
C THR A 322 11.28 -20.51 19.04
N LEU A 323 12.30 -20.83 19.86
CA LEU A 323 12.41 -22.14 20.50
C LEU A 323 11.27 -22.38 21.51
N GLY A 324 10.81 -21.32 22.17
CA GLY A 324 9.72 -21.34 23.14
C GLY A 324 8.39 -21.80 22.54
N LEU A 325 8.14 -21.47 21.27
CA LEU A 325 6.96 -21.88 20.51
C LEU A 325 6.97 -23.37 20.11
N LEU A 326 8.12 -24.03 20.19
CA LEU A 326 8.28 -25.46 19.91
C LEU A 326 8.17 -26.30 21.19
N PRO A 327 7.63 -27.54 21.08
CA PRO A 327 7.73 -28.53 22.14
C PRO A 327 9.18 -28.73 22.57
N LYS A 328 9.44 -28.81 23.89
CA LYS A 328 10.81 -28.95 24.45
C LYS A 328 11.64 -30.03 23.74
N LYS A 329 11.03 -31.19 23.46
CA LYS A 329 11.68 -32.34 22.80
C LYS A 329 12.14 -32.06 21.36
N ARG A 330 11.54 -31.09 20.66
CA ARG A 330 11.83 -30.74 19.25
C ARG A 330 12.82 -29.58 19.11
N ARG A 331 13.17 -28.88 20.20
CA ARG A 331 14.05 -27.71 20.16
C ARG A 331 15.47 -28.08 19.73
N TRP A 332 15.99 -29.22 20.18
CA TRP A 332 17.29 -29.73 19.73
C TRP A 332 17.31 -30.01 18.24
N GLU A 333 16.30 -30.71 17.73
CA GLU A 333 16.18 -31.00 16.29
C GLU A 333 16.13 -29.71 15.46
N ALA A 334 15.45 -28.66 15.96
CA ALA A 334 15.38 -27.37 15.28
C ALA A 334 16.75 -26.66 15.22
N LEU A 335 17.60 -26.85 16.23
CA LEU A 335 18.96 -26.30 16.26
C LEU A 335 19.95 -27.05 15.36
N LEU A 336 19.63 -28.29 14.97
CA LEU A 336 20.44 -29.12 14.09
C LEU A 336 20.04 -29.01 12.61
N VAL A 337 19.00 -28.25 12.28
CA VAL A 337 18.65 -28.00 10.87
C VAL A 337 19.83 -27.34 10.17
N GLU A 338 20.27 -27.93 9.07
CA GLU A 338 21.36 -27.40 8.23
C GLU A 338 20.83 -26.45 7.17
N ASP A 339 21.59 -25.41 6.84
CA ASP A 339 21.34 -24.52 5.70
C ASP A 339 21.80 -25.16 4.37
N SER A 340 21.88 -24.37 3.29
CA SER A 340 22.42 -24.83 1.99
C SER A 340 23.93 -25.08 1.99
N SER A 341 24.65 -24.53 2.97
CA SER A 341 26.09 -24.73 3.17
C SER A 341 26.43 -25.87 4.12
N GLY A 342 25.42 -26.63 4.58
CA GLY A 342 25.59 -27.69 5.57
C GLY A 342 25.84 -27.18 6.99
N LYS A 343 25.60 -25.88 7.25
CA LYS A 343 25.77 -25.29 8.58
C LYS A 343 24.48 -25.35 9.36
N THR A 344 24.55 -25.89 10.55
CA THR A 344 23.42 -25.95 11.49
C THR A 344 23.09 -24.60 12.09
N VAL A 345 21.86 -24.41 12.57
CA VAL A 345 21.48 -23.20 13.34
C VAL A 345 22.42 -23.00 14.53
N LEU A 346 22.80 -24.08 15.22
CA LEU A 346 23.75 -24.04 16.33
C LEU A 346 25.13 -23.51 15.91
N GLN A 347 25.60 -23.87 14.71
CA GLN A 347 26.83 -23.31 14.13
C GLN A 347 26.66 -21.86 13.69
N TRP A 348 25.46 -21.44 13.26
CA TRP A 348 25.18 -20.02 12.99
C TRP A 348 25.23 -19.15 14.25
N LEU A 349 24.81 -19.68 15.40
CA LEU A 349 24.94 -19.00 16.70
C LEU A 349 26.42 -18.75 17.08
N SER A 350 27.33 -19.59 16.59
CA SER A 350 28.77 -19.46 16.82
C SER A 350 29.53 -18.76 15.67
N LYS A 351 28.95 -18.65 14.47
CA LYS A 351 29.61 -18.11 13.27
C LYS A 351 29.85 -16.60 13.37
N GLU A 352 31.00 -16.17 12.85
CA GLU A 352 31.27 -14.76 12.59
C GLU A 352 30.56 -14.28 11.31
N PRO A 353 29.76 -13.20 11.35
CA PRO A 353 29.25 -12.63 10.12
C PRO A 353 30.38 -12.01 9.29
N ASP A 354 30.34 -12.20 7.97
CA ASP A 354 31.46 -11.96 7.05
C ASP A 354 31.97 -10.50 7.02
N TYR A 355 31.18 -9.53 7.48
CA TYR A 355 31.59 -8.12 7.59
C TYR A 355 32.63 -7.84 8.71
N LEU A 356 33.00 -8.83 9.53
CA LEU A 356 34.06 -8.69 10.54
C LEU A 356 35.48 -8.83 10.00
N LYS A 357 35.64 -9.26 8.74
CA LYS A 357 36.95 -9.31 8.07
C LYS A 357 37.58 -7.92 7.85
N THR A 358 36.83 -6.84 8.08
CA THR A 358 37.27 -5.44 7.92
C THR A 358 37.63 -4.79 9.27
N GLY A 359 38.80 -5.13 9.84
CA GLY A 359 39.55 -4.26 10.76
C GLY A 359 38.83 -3.63 11.98
N ALA A 360 37.78 -4.25 12.54
CA ALA A 360 37.07 -3.69 13.69
C ALA A 360 37.95 -3.64 14.97
N SER A 361 37.79 -2.58 15.78
CA SER A 361 38.52 -2.37 17.04
C SER A 361 38.30 -3.51 18.06
N MET A 362 39.26 -3.75 18.95
CA MET A 362 39.18 -4.80 19.97
C MET A 362 37.92 -4.71 20.85
N GLU A 363 37.48 -3.49 21.20
CA GLU A 363 36.25 -3.27 21.98
C GLU A 363 35.00 -3.75 21.25
N LYS A 364 34.92 -3.53 19.92
CA LYS A 364 33.80 -4.03 19.10
C LYS A 364 33.82 -5.54 18.96
N ARG A 365 34.98 -6.20 19.05
CA ARG A 365 35.11 -7.66 19.07
C ARG A 365 34.61 -8.23 20.39
N TYR A 366 35.10 -7.71 21.53
CA TYR A 366 34.70 -8.14 22.87
C TYR A 366 33.18 -8.05 23.10
N TYR A 367 32.56 -6.92 22.76
CA TYR A 367 31.10 -6.76 22.94
C TYR A 367 30.30 -7.75 22.09
N LYS A 368 30.77 -8.07 20.89
CA LYS A 368 30.12 -9.03 19.99
C LYS A 368 30.32 -10.47 20.43
N GLU A 369 31.48 -10.84 20.96
CA GLU A 369 31.73 -12.15 21.58
C GLU A 369 30.83 -12.38 22.78
N LYS A 370 30.76 -11.42 23.72
CA LYS A 370 29.85 -11.49 24.86
C LYS A 370 28.38 -11.62 24.46
N LYS A 371 27.97 -10.91 23.39
CA LYS A 371 26.63 -11.05 22.83
C LYS A 371 26.38 -12.47 22.29
N ARG A 372 27.35 -13.08 21.61
CA ARG A 372 27.24 -14.47 21.09
C ARG A 372 27.15 -15.50 22.21
N GLU A 373 27.98 -15.38 23.24
CA GLU A 373 27.89 -16.24 24.42
C GLU A 373 26.49 -16.17 25.03
N GLY A 374 25.89 -14.97 25.08
CA GLY A 374 24.49 -14.80 25.47
C GLY A 374 23.52 -15.60 24.59
N LEU A 375 23.63 -15.52 23.26
CA LEU A 375 22.78 -16.27 22.32
C LEU A 375 22.91 -17.79 22.50
N ILE A 376 24.14 -18.29 22.62
CA ILE A 376 24.43 -19.71 22.82
C ILE A 376 23.88 -20.18 24.17
N ASN A 377 24.18 -19.48 25.26
CA ASN A 377 23.72 -19.86 26.60
C ASN A 377 22.20 -19.93 26.67
N VAL A 378 21.52 -18.94 26.10
CA VAL A 378 20.06 -18.92 25.99
C VAL A 378 19.52 -20.10 25.20
N ALA A 379 20.14 -20.44 24.07
CA ALA A 379 19.73 -21.63 23.31
C ALA A 379 19.91 -22.91 24.12
N LEU A 380 21.01 -23.05 24.86
CA LEU A 380 21.32 -24.20 25.71
C LEU A 380 20.36 -24.34 26.89
N GLU A 381 20.01 -23.23 27.56
CA GLU A 381 19.03 -23.20 28.67
C GLU A 381 17.63 -23.63 28.23
N MET A 382 17.31 -23.45 26.95
CA MET A 382 16.02 -23.82 26.37
C MET A 382 15.91 -25.31 26.04
N LEU A 383 17.02 -26.06 26.11
CA LEU A 383 17.08 -27.50 25.84
C LEU A 383 16.92 -28.34 27.12
N PRO A 384 16.40 -29.58 26.99
CA PRO A 384 16.58 -30.63 27.99
C PRO A 384 18.06 -30.79 28.41
N PRO A 385 18.37 -31.11 29.69
CA PRO A 385 19.76 -31.14 30.18
C PRO A 385 20.71 -32.05 29.41
N ASP A 386 20.24 -33.22 28.97
CA ASP A 386 20.97 -34.17 28.14
C ASP A 386 21.30 -33.60 26.75
N GLN A 387 20.31 -32.95 26.12
CA GLN A 387 20.50 -32.28 24.82
C GLN A 387 21.40 -31.04 24.94
N ALA A 388 21.31 -30.29 26.05
CA ALA A 388 22.17 -29.14 26.32
C ALA A 388 23.64 -29.57 26.47
N LEU A 389 23.90 -30.71 27.12
CA LEU A 389 25.25 -31.27 27.22
C LEU A 389 25.82 -31.65 25.85
N LEU A 390 25.01 -32.34 25.02
CA LEU A 390 25.38 -32.69 23.65
C LEU A 390 25.65 -31.44 22.80
N ALA A 391 24.82 -30.41 22.93
CA ALA A 391 24.99 -29.13 22.24
C ALA A 391 26.32 -28.45 22.61
N LYS A 392 26.69 -28.44 23.90
CA LYS A 392 27.99 -27.93 24.36
C LYS A 392 29.16 -28.71 23.78
N GLN A 393 29.08 -30.03 23.76
CA GLN A 393 30.10 -30.89 23.16
C GLN A 393 30.23 -30.63 21.65
N PHE A 394 29.10 -30.52 20.95
CA PHE A 394 29.05 -30.23 19.52
C PHE A 394 29.71 -28.89 19.17
N LEU A 395 29.44 -27.84 19.96
CA LEU A 395 30.07 -26.52 19.80
C LEU A 395 31.57 -26.55 20.09
N TYR A 396 32.00 -27.29 21.12
CA TYR A 396 33.41 -27.42 21.50
C TYR A 396 34.23 -28.15 20.43
N LEU A 397 33.66 -29.18 19.80
CA LEU A 397 34.32 -29.99 18.78
C LEU A 397 34.34 -29.33 17.40
N ASN A 398 33.48 -28.32 17.15
CA ASN A 398 33.39 -27.61 15.86
C ASN A 398 33.40 -26.07 16.02
N PRO A 399 34.50 -25.46 16.55
CA PRO A 399 34.55 -24.03 16.82
C PRO A 399 34.63 -23.15 15.56
N HIS A 400 35.08 -23.71 14.43
CA HIS A 400 35.16 -23.03 13.14
C HIS A 400 34.64 -23.96 12.05
N GLY A 401 33.38 -23.81 11.64
CA GLY A 401 32.65 -24.72 10.75
C GLY A 401 33.24 -24.92 9.34
N PHE A 402 34.37 -25.63 9.26
CA PHE A 402 34.98 -26.13 8.03
C PHE A 402 34.86 -27.67 8.01
N PHE A 403 33.72 -28.17 7.53
CA PHE A 403 33.74 -29.46 6.86
C PHE A 403 34.20 -29.19 5.43
N ASN A 404 35.49 -29.41 5.19
CA ASN A 404 36.02 -29.45 3.83
C ASN A 404 35.39 -30.69 3.16
N THR A 405 34.46 -30.48 2.24
CA THR A 405 33.80 -31.52 1.45
C THR A 405 34.78 -32.11 0.44
N GLY A 406 35.70 -32.93 0.94
CA GLY A 406 36.66 -33.69 0.14
C GLY A 406 36.92 -35.12 0.63
N ALA A 407 36.50 -35.47 1.85
CA ALA A 407 36.59 -36.84 2.35
C ALA A 407 35.26 -37.55 2.14
N LYS A 408 35.23 -38.41 1.11
CA LYS A 408 34.19 -39.40 0.87
C LYS A 408 33.77 -40.09 2.17
N GLU A 409 32.46 -40.29 2.30
CA GLU A 409 31.79 -41.44 2.93
C GLU A 409 32.67 -42.20 3.93
N ASN A 410 32.63 -41.84 5.23
CA ASN A 410 32.90 -42.79 6.34
C ASN A 410 32.70 -42.24 7.77
N SER A 411 32.22 -41.00 7.99
CA SER A 411 32.08 -40.45 9.35
C SER A 411 30.66 -40.08 9.81
N ILE A 412 29.62 -40.30 8.99
CA ILE A 412 28.21 -39.99 9.35
C ILE A 412 27.46 -41.25 9.86
N THR A 413 28.07 -42.43 9.82
CA THR A 413 27.43 -43.69 10.23
C THR A 413 27.29 -43.89 11.74
N THR A 414 27.93 -43.08 12.59
CA THR A 414 27.93 -43.29 14.05
C THR A 414 26.80 -42.61 14.83
N PHE A 415 25.97 -41.75 14.22
CA PHE A 415 24.80 -41.15 14.89
C PHE A 415 23.45 -41.72 14.45
N LYS A 416 23.44 -42.70 13.53
CA LYS A 416 22.24 -43.41 13.09
C LYS A 416 22.21 -44.85 13.62
N THR A 417 22.24 -45.06 14.94
CA THR A 417 21.71 -46.29 15.54
C THR A 417 21.17 -46.02 16.96
N THR A 418 19.86 -46.17 17.09
CA THR A 418 19.03 -46.63 18.24
C THR A 418 19.41 -46.25 19.69
N PRO A 419 18.47 -45.69 20.48
CA PRO A 419 18.66 -45.45 21.91
C PRO A 419 18.42 -46.74 22.70
N ARG A 420 19.48 -47.51 22.96
CA ARG A 420 19.52 -48.53 24.02
C ARG A 420 20.98 -48.70 24.44
N ASN A 421 21.24 -48.56 25.73
CA ASN A 421 22.53 -48.74 26.41
C ASN A 421 23.35 -47.47 26.74
N LEU A 422 22.67 -46.41 27.19
CA LEU A 422 23.26 -45.40 28.07
C LEU A 422 22.44 -45.28 29.37
N PHE A 423 22.12 -46.42 29.97
CA PHE A 423 21.76 -46.53 31.38
C PHE A 423 22.52 -47.73 31.94
N ASN A 424 23.64 -47.44 32.60
CA ASN A 424 24.15 -48.11 33.79
C ASN A 424 25.19 -47.19 34.44
#